data_AF-A0A356X3Y6-F1
#
_entry.id   AF-A0A356X3Y6-F1
#
_cell.length_a   1.000
_cell.length_b   1.000
_cell.length_c   1.000
_cell.angle_alpha   90.00
_cell.angle_beta   90.00
_cell.angle_gamma   90.00
#
_symmetry.space_group_name_H-M   'P 1'
#
loop_
_entity.id
_entity.type
_entity.pdbx_description
1 polymer ?
#
loop_
_entity_poly.entity_id
_entity_poly.type
_entity_poly.pdbx_seq_one_letter_code
_entity_poly.pdbx_strand_id
1 'polypeptide(L)'
;SFQLTGNPIPQLGFGSTLSDGSGQYLLEKLDELHTELGFAAYTSGTKSMQDVFFITAALMIGTAGLPHVIVRFFTVPKVRDARISVGYALIFIAILYTTAPAIAAFAKYNMMETVNEEEYTEMPAWFGTWEETGLLTWVDKNDDGIITYAPGEAISGLPDIQRNAEGEIVRGAFGEVKVNNTLAEGPNELYVDRDIMVLANPEIANLPAWVAGLVAAGGLAAALSTAAGLLLVISTAVSHDLIKKQIKTDISDKAELLWARIAAAGAVLVAGYFGINPPGFVAEVVAIAFGLAAASFFPAIILGIFYKKMNRQGAIAGMIAGLLFTLAYVIFFKIAFPEYNSPEYWWFGISPEGIGTLGMLLNLAVSYAVGMIFPEPPKEVQELVESIR
;
A
#
# COMPACT_ATOMS: atom_id res chain seq x y z
N SER A 1 22.87 -2.12 -3.89
CA SER A 1 23.15 -2.29 -5.33
C SER A 1 24.64 -2.28 -5.63
N PHE A 2 25.35 -1.15 -5.57
CA PHE A 2 26.76 -1.08 -5.98
C PHE A 2 27.68 -2.03 -5.20
N GLN A 3 27.55 -2.09 -3.86
CA GLN A 3 28.33 -3.02 -3.02
C GLN A 3 28.11 -4.50 -3.38
N LEU A 4 26.89 -4.87 -3.75
CA LEU A 4 26.50 -6.26 -4.01
C LEU A 4 26.70 -6.72 -5.45
N THR A 5 26.66 -5.80 -6.42
CA THR A 5 26.61 -6.15 -7.85
C THR A 5 27.55 -5.34 -8.74
N GLY A 6 28.26 -4.35 -8.19
CA GLY A 6 29.01 -3.36 -8.97
C GLY A 6 28.15 -2.38 -9.78
N ASN A 7 26.82 -2.53 -9.78
CA ASN A 7 25.91 -1.66 -10.53
C ASN A 7 25.32 -0.54 -9.63
N PRO A 8 25.51 0.75 -9.98
CA PRO A 8 24.97 1.86 -9.19
C PRO A 8 23.45 2.04 -9.35
N ILE A 9 22.87 1.51 -10.43
CA ILE A 9 21.43 1.58 -10.72
C ILE A 9 20.76 0.31 -10.16
N PRO A 10 19.90 0.41 -9.12
CA PRO A 10 19.29 -0.75 -8.48
C PRO A 10 18.54 -1.67 -9.44
N GLN A 11 17.86 -1.10 -10.44
CA GLN A 11 17.13 -1.86 -11.45
C GLN A 11 18.03 -2.77 -12.29
N LEU A 12 19.22 -2.28 -12.65
CA LEU A 12 20.21 -3.07 -13.39
C LEU A 12 20.90 -4.07 -12.47
N GLY A 13 21.18 -3.65 -11.22
CA GLY A 13 21.71 -4.49 -10.17
C GLY A 13 20.83 -5.71 -9.90
N PHE A 14 19.51 -5.51 -9.87
CA PHE A 14 18.51 -6.55 -9.58
C PHE A 14 18.58 -7.75 -10.54
N GLY A 15 18.93 -7.50 -11.81
CA GLY A 15 19.10 -8.55 -12.82
C GLY A 15 20.56 -8.96 -13.07
N SER A 16 21.49 -8.57 -12.20
CA SER A 16 22.93 -8.81 -12.40
C SER A 16 23.51 -9.82 -11.40
N THR A 17 24.76 -10.22 -11.66
CA THR A 17 25.50 -11.16 -10.81
C THR A 17 26.04 -10.47 -9.57
N LEU A 18 26.19 -11.24 -8.49
CA LEU A 18 26.85 -10.77 -7.28
C LEU A 18 28.34 -10.53 -7.52
N SER A 19 28.90 -9.52 -6.85
CA SER A 19 30.32 -9.16 -6.91
C SER A 19 31.20 -9.94 -5.93
N ASP A 20 30.65 -10.98 -5.30
CA ASP A 20 31.33 -11.91 -4.38
C ASP A 20 32.22 -12.95 -5.10
N GLY A 21 32.18 -12.99 -6.43
CA GLY A 21 32.93 -13.95 -7.25
C GLY A 21 32.22 -15.29 -7.46
N SER A 22 31.01 -15.47 -6.93
CA SER A 22 30.18 -16.67 -7.14
C SER A 22 29.70 -16.82 -8.59
N GLY A 23 29.57 -15.70 -9.31
CA GLY A 23 28.98 -15.66 -10.65
C GLY A 23 27.46 -15.91 -10.68
N GLN A 24 26.82 -16.02 -9.51
CA GLN A 24 25.38 -16.24 -9.38
C GLN A 24 24.61 -14.92 -9.51
N TYR A 25 23.40 -14.99 -10.06
CA TYR A 25 22.48 -13.86 -10.09
C TYR A 25 21.92 -13.58 -8.70
N LEU A 26 21.65 -12.31 -8.38
CA LEU A 26 21.07 -11.91 -7.09
C LEU A 26 19.81 -12.72 -6.74
N LEU A 27 18.89 -12.88 -7.71
CA LEU A 27 17.63 -13.60 -7.49
C LEU A 27 17.83 -15.11 -7.27
N GLU A 28 18.81 -15.69 -7.93
CA GLU A 28 19.17 -17.11 -7.75
C GLU A 28 19.75 -17.32 -6.35
N LYS A 29 20.65 -16.44 -5.92
CA LYS A 29 21.19 -16.48 -4.55
C LYS A 29 20.11 -16.27 -3.49
N LEU A 30 19.18 -15.36 -3.75
CA LEU A 30 18.08 -15.09 -2.83
C LEU A 30 17.09 -16.26 -2.75
N ASP A 31 16.86 -16.96 -3.87
CA ASP A 31 16.10 -18.21 -3.89
C ASP A 31 16.82 -19.31 -3.09
N GLU A 32 18.13 -19.49 -3.28
CA GLU A 32 18.95 -20.44 -2.50
C GLU A 32 18.83 -20.17 -0.99
N LEU A 33 19.16 -18.95 -0.55
CA LEU A 33 19.09 -18.54 0.85
C LEU A 33 17.68 -18.75 1.43
N HIS A 34 16.65 -18.38 0.69
CA HIS A 34 15.27 -18.64 1.10
C HIS A 34 15.02 -20.13 1.33
N THR A 35 15.42 -20.97 0.38
CA THR A 35 15.18 -22.42 0.47
C THR A 35 16.01 -23.09 1.57
N GLU A 36 17.24 -22.63 1.81
CA GLU A 36 18.11 -23.10 2.90
C GLU A 36 17.49 -22.80 4.26
N LEU A 37 16.94 -21.60 4.43
CA LEU A 37 16.21 -21.19 5.64
C LEU A 37 14.82 -21.86 5.75
N GLY A 38 14.38 -22.62 4.74
CA GLY A 38 13.09 -23.31 4.72
C GLY A 38 11.91 -22.47 4.21
N PHE A 39 12.15 -21.25 3.73
CA PHE A 39 11.13 -20.45 3.04
C PHE A 39 10.85 -20.99 1.63
N ALA A 40 9.68 -20.65 1.10
CA ALA A 40 9.45 -20.78 -0.33
C ALA A 40 10.43 -19.87 -1.10
N ALA A 41 10.87 -20.30 -2.28
CA ALA A 41 11.75 -19.52 -3.15
C ALA A 41 11.23 -18.09 -3.28
N TYR A 42 12.11 -17.10 -3.23
CA TYR A 42 11.74 -15.69 -3.33
C TYR A 42 10.98 -15.38 -4.62
N THR A 43 11.32 -16.08 -5.72
CA THR A 43 10.64 -15.96 -7.01
C THR A 43 9.33 -16.74 -7.10
N SER A 44 9.03 -17.62 -6.13
CA SER A 44 7.74 -18.29 -6.07
C SER A 44 6.66 -17.30 -5.64
N GLY A 45 5.75 -16.98 -6.57
CA GLY A 45 4.67 -16.04 -6.30
C GLY A 45 3.76 -16.54 -5.17
N THR A 46 3.50 -15.69 -4.18
CA THR A 46 2.58 -16.00 -3.06
C THR A 46 1.11 -16.00 -3.47
N LYS A 47 0.79 -15.37 -4.60
CA LYS A 47 -0.55 -15.27 -5.18
C LYS A 47 -0.56 -15.84 -6.60
N SER A 48 -1.71 -16.36 -7.02
CA SER A 48 -1.89 -16.83 -8.39
C SER A 48 -1.72 -15.67 -9.38
N MET A 49 -1.23 -15.95 -10.58
CA MET A 49 -1.08 -14.92 -11.62
C MET A 49 -2.42 -14.25 -11.98
N GLN A 50 -3.53 -14.99 -11.82
CA GLN A 50 -4.87 -14.45 -12.00
C GLN A 50 -5.17 -13.40 -10.92
N ASP A 51 -4.97 -13.73 -9.65
CA ASP A 51 -5.18 -12.79 -8.54
C ASP A 51 -4.32 -11.53 -8.71
N VAL A 52 -3.03 -11.69 -9.03
CA VAL A 52 -2.10 -10.58 -9.28
C VAL A 52 -2.59 -9.68 -10.42
N PHE A 53 -3.12 -10.26 -11.51
CA PHE A 53 -3.71 -9.48 -12.60
C PHE A 53 -4.91 -8.66 -12.12
N PHE A 54 -5.83 -9.26 -11.36
CA PHE A 54 -7.02 -8.56 -10.84
C PHE A 54 -6.65 -7.43 -9.87
N ILE A 55 -5.69 -7.67 -8.97
CA ILE A 55 -5.14 -6.65 -8.05
C ILE A 55 -4.51 -5.51 -8.84
N THR A 56 -3.66 -5.83 -9.82
CA THR A 56 -2.98 -4.82 -10.64
C THR A 56 -3.99 -3.99 -11.44
N ALA A 57 -4.98 -4.63 -12.05
CA ALA A 57 -6.07 -3.95 -12.74
C ALA A 57 -6.86 -3.03 -11.78
N ALA A 58 -7.18 -3.49 -10.57
CA ALA A 58 -7.91 -2.72 -9.59
C ALA A 58 -7.12 -1.47 -9.15
N LEU A 59 -5.81 -1.61 -8.92
CA LEU A 59 -4.92 -0.50 -8.58
C LEU A 59 -4.82 0.53 -9.71
N MET A 60 -4.57 0.09 -10.94
CA MET A 60 -4.42 0.98 -12.10
C MET A 60 -5.71 1.71 -12.42
N ILE A 61 -6.82 0.97 -12.49
CA ILE A 61 -8.13 1.52 -12.84
C ILE A 61 -8.67 2.38 -11.70
N GLY A 62 -8.49 1.93 -10.46
CA GLY A 62 -8.86 2.70 -9.27
C GLY A 62 -8.18 4.06 -9.27
N THR A 63 -6.88 4.11 -9.59
CA THR A 63 -6.14 5.38 -9.68
C THR A 63 -6.72 6.31 -10.74
N ALA A 64 -7.10 5.78 -11.90
CA ALA A 64 -7.72 6.56 -12.97
C ALA A 64 -9.11 7.09 -12.60
N GLY A 65 -9.83 6.40 -11.72
CA GLY A 65 -11.15 6.80 -11.23
C GLY A 65 -11.15 7.90 -10.16
N LEU A 66 -9.99 8.29 -9.63
CA LEU A 66 -9.92 9.20 -8.49
C LEU A 66 -10.01 10.69 -8.90
N PRO A 67 -11.01 11.44 -8.40
CA PRO A 67 -11.21 12.85 -8.79
C PRO A 67 -10.01 13.75 -8.51
N HIS A 68 -9.24 13.47 -7.46
CA HIS A 68 -8.11 14.30 -7.06
C HIS A 68 -6.99 14.33 -8.11
N VAL A 69 -6.85 13.28 -8.94
CA VAL A 69 -5.90 13.24 -10.06
C VAL A 69 -6.45 14.04 -11.23
N ILE A 70 -7.74 13.86 -11.54
CA ILE A 70 -8.42 14.51 -12.67
C ILE A 70 -8.42 16.05 -12.51
N VAL A 71 -8.72 16.54 -11.30
CA VAL A 71 -8.81 17.99 -11.04
C VAL A 71 -7.48 18.71 -11.26
N ARG A 72 -6.33 18.02 -11.10
CA ARG A 72 -5.00 18.59 -11.37
C ARG A 72 -4.77 18.85 -12.86
N PHE A 73 -5.44 18.15 -13.77
CA PHE A 73 -5.34 18.47 -15.20
C PHE A 73 -6.07 19.76 -15.57
N PHE A 74 -7.07 20.16 -14.79
CA PHE A 74 -7.83 21.40 -15.02
C PHE A 74 -7.12 22.67 -14.55
N THR A 75 -6.01 22.55 -13.80
CA THR A 75 -5.19 23.72 -13.42
C THR A 75 -4.23 24.17 -14.51
N VAL A 76 -4.10 23.41 -15.61
CA VAL A 76 -3.20 23.72 -16.73
C VAL A 76 -4.01 24.32 -17.89
N PRO A 77 -3.65 25.51 -18.41
CA PRO A 77 -4.44 26.19 -19.44
C PRO A 77 -4.40 25.52 -20.82
N LYS A 78 -3.43 24.64 -21.08
CA LYS A 78 -3.21 24.01 -22.40
C LYS A 78 -3.19 22.49 -22.29
N VAL A 79 -3.96 21.82 -23.16
CA VAL A 79 -4.04 20.35 -23.27
C VAL A 79 -2.67 19.72 -23.56
N ARG A 80 -1.82 20.39 -24.37
CA ARG A 80 -0.47 19.89 -24.65
C ARG A 80 0.39 19.79 -23.40
N ASP A 81 0.34 20.81 -22.55
CA ASP A 81 1.16 20.88 -21.35
C ASP A 81 0.66 19.90 -20.29
N ALA A 82 -0.66 19.67 -20.22
CA ALA A 82 -1.26 18.60 -19.42
C ALA A 82 -0.75 17.21 -19.86
N ARG A 83 -0.70 16.91 -21.16
CA ARG A 83 -0.16 15.64 -21.68
C ARG A 83 1.34 15.46 -21.37
N ILE A 84 2.13 16.53 -21.46
CA ILE A 84 3.55 16.49 -21.10
C ILE A 84 3.70 16.20 -19.60
N SER A 85 2.88 16.81 -18.74
CA SER A 85 2.86 16.54 -17.31
C SER A 85 2.54 15.07 -17.01
N VAL A 86 1.58 14.45 -17.72
CA VAL A 86 1.32 13.00 -17.63
C VAL A 86 2.56 12.20 -18.00
N GLY A 87 3.27 12.57 -19.08
CA GLY A 87 4.50 11.90 -19.49
C GLY A 87 5.57 11.90 -18.40
N TYR A 88 5.81 13.06 -17.77
CA TYR A 88 6.73 13.14 -16.63
C TYR A 88 6.26 12.30 -15.44
N ALA A 89 4.96 12.35 -15.11
CA ALA A 89 4.41 11.54 -14.02
C ALA A 89 4.63 10.04 -14.25
N LEU A 90 4.40 9.54 -15.47
CA LEU A 90 4.64 8.14 -15.83
C LEU A 90 6.12 7.75 -15.71
N ILE A 91 7.04 8.64 -16.10
CA ILE A 91 8.48 8.40 -15.93
C ILE A 91 8.84 8.25 -14.45
N PHE A 92 8.39 9.17 -13.59
CA PHE A 92 8.68 9.10 -12.15
C PHE A 92 8.04 7.88 -11.48
N ILE A 93 6.81 7.52 -11.88
CA ILE A 93 6.14 6.30 -11.42
C ILE A 93 6.95 5.07 -11.85
N ALA A 94 7.39 4.99 -13.10
CA ALA A 94 8.18 3.87 -13.60
C ALA A 94 9.52 3.74 -12.85
N ILE A 95 10.21 4.86 -12.60
CA ILE A 95 11.43 4.88 -11.78
C ILE A 95 11.13 4.33 -10.38
N LEU A 96 10.10 4.83 -9.70
CA LEU A 96 9.78 4.41 -8.34
C LEU A 96 9.37 2.93 -8.27
N TYR A 97 8.48 2.49 -9.17
CA TYR A 97 7.92 1.12 -9.15
C TYR A 97 8.94 0.05 -9.56
N THR A 98 9.98 0.41 -10.30
CA THR A 98 11.08 -0.50 -10.62
C THR A 98 12.19 -0.47 -9.56
N THR A 99 12.42 0.68 -8.92
CA THR A 99 13.46 0.83 -7.91
C THR A 99 13.06 0.19 -6.58
N ALA A 100 11.81 0.36 -6.14
CA ALA A 100 11.38 -0.10 -4.82
C ALA A 100 11.49 -1.63 -4.65
N PRO A 101 11.02 -2.48 -5.58
CA PRO A 101 11.21 -3.94 -5.48
C PRO A 101 12.69 -4.34 -5.55
N ALA A 102 13.49 -3.65 -6.36
CA ALA A 102 14.93 -3.91 -6.44
C ALA A 102 15.62 -3.63 -5.10
N ILE A 103 15.35 -2.48 -4.47
CA ILE A 103 15.87 -2.14 -3.14
C ILE A 103 15.38 -3.13 -2.08
N ALA A 104 14.10 -3.52 -2.12
CA ALA A 104 13.55 -4.49 -1.18
C ALA A 104 14.27 -5.86 -1.26
N ALA A 105 14.60 -6.33 -2.47
CA ALA A 105 15.36 -7.58 -2.64
C ALA A 105 16.79 -7.47 -2.09
N PHE A 106 17.47 -6.34 -2.34
CA PHE A 106 18.78 -6.08 -1.74
C PHE A 106 18.74 -5.99 -0.22
N ALA A 107 17.72 -5.34 0.32
CA ALA A 107 17.52 -5.20 1.76
C ALA A 107 17.30 -6.56 2.42
N LYS A 108 16.46 -7.40 1.81
CA LYS A 108 16.16 -8.73 2.31
C LYS A 108 17.40 -9.64 2.29
N TYR A 109 18.15 -9.60 1.19
CA TYR A 109 19.43 -10.31 1.06
C TYR A 109 20.40 -9.89 2.18
N ASN A 110 20.69 -8.59 2.31
CA ASN A 110 21.63 -8.09 3.31
C ASN A 110 21.16 -8.41 4.73
N MET A 111 19.87 -8.29 5.00
CA MET A 111 19.31 -8.60 6.32
C MET A 111 19.57 -10.07 6.66
N MET A 112 19.18 -11.00 5.79
CA MET A 112 19.37 -12.43 6.01
C MET A 112 20.84 -12.80 6.24
N GLU A 113 21.75 -12.23 5.44
CA GLU A 113 23.19 -12.47 5.57
C GLU A 113 23.78 -11.89 6.87
N THR A 114 23.19 -10.83 7.43
CA THR A 114 23.72 -10.15 8.63
C THR A 114 23.13 -10.68 9.94
N VAL A 115 21.92 -11.25 9.92
CA VAL A 115 21.19 -11.57 11.16
C VAL A 115 21.02 -13.06 11.43
N ASN A 116 21.04 -13.92 10.42
CA ASN A 116 20.72 -15.33 10.62
C ASN A 116 21.93 -16.12 11.11
N GLU A 117 21.74 -16.93 12.17
CA GLU A 117 22.79 -17.75 12.81
C GLU A 117 23.95 -16.94 13.42
N GLU A 118 23.71 -15.68 13.77
CA GLU A 118 24.68 -14.79 14.40
C GLU A 118 24.33 -14.54 15.88
N GLU A 119 25.35 -14.31 16.72
CA GLU A 119 25.15 -14.02 18.16
C GLU A 119 24.52 -12.63 18.35
N TYR A 120 23.50 -12.53 19.21
CA TYR A 120 22.81 -11.26 19.49
C TYR A 120 23.77 -10.16 19.95
N THR A 121 24.75 -10.52 20.78
CA THR A 121 25.72 -9.56 21.33
C THR A 121 26.66 -8.96 20.29
N GLU A 122 26.81 -9.60 19.13
CA GLU A 122 27.63 -9.11 18.01
C GLU A 122 26.81 -8.30 17.00
N MET A 123 25.50 -8.14 17.24
CA MET A 123 24.62 -7.45 16.30
C MET A 123 25.02 -5.99 16.07
N PRO A 124 24.94 -5.50 14.82
CA PRO A 124 25.23 -4.11 14.53
C PRO A 124 24.25 -3.15 15.23
N ALA A 125 24.69 -1.91 15.46
CA ALA A 125 23.90 -0.88 16.15
C ALA A 125 22.52 -0.59 15.53
N TRP A 126 22.36 -0.82 14.22
CA TRP A 126 21.06 -0.66 13.56
C TRP A 126 20.03 -1.64 14.15
N PHE A 127 20.43 -2.87 14.49
CA PHE A 127 19.53 -3.89 14.99
C PHE A 127 18.79 -3.41 16.25
N GLY A 128 19.54 -2.97 17.26
CA GLY A 128 18.97 -2.42 18.51
C GLY A 128 18.17 -1.13 18.31
N THR A 129 18.52 -0.31 17.32
CA THR A 129 17.74 0.91 16.99
C THR A 129 16.33 0.56 16.51
N TRP A 130 16.21 -0.41 15.62
CA TRP A 130 14.91 -0.87 15.12
C TRP A 130 14.16 -1.70 16.15
N GLU A 131 14.88 -2.40 17.02
CA GLU A 131 14.32 -3.14 18.15
C GLU A 131 13.56 -2.21 19.13
N GLU A 132 14.15 -1.07 19.47
CA GLU A 132 13.52 -0.05 20.34
C GLU A 132 12.23 0.56 19.76
N THR A 133 12.10 0.54 18.43
CA THR A 133 10.89 1.04 17.75
C THR A 133 9.75 0.02 17.73
N GLY A 134 10.04 -1.26 18.01
CA GLY A 134 9.05 -2.35 17.91
C GLY A 134 8.74 -2.76 16.48
N LEU A 135 9.61 -2.41 15.52
CA LEU A 135 9.50 -2.84 14.12
C LEU A 135 10.43 -4.01 13.80
N LEU A 136 11.30 -4.34 14.75
CA LEU A 136 12.13 -5.54 14.78
C LEU A 136 12.05 -6.09 16.20
N THR A 137 12.00 -7.41 16.36
CA THR A 137 12.01 -8.03 17.69
C THR A 137 12.63 -9.40 17.59
N TRP A 138 13.60 -9.68 18.46
CA TRP A 138 14.12 -11.01 18.64
C TRP A 138 13.60 -11.60 19.97
N VAL A 139 13.24 -12.87 19.92
CA VAL A 139 12.84 -13.65 21.08
C VAL A 139 13.63 -14.95 21.06
N ASP A 140 14.55 -15.08 22.00
CA ASP A 140 15.30 -16.32 22.19
C ASP A 140 14.35 -17.43 22.70
N LYS A 141 14.12 -18.47 21.89
CA LYS A 141 13.22 -19.59 22.22
C LYS A 141 13.97 -20.80 22.76
N ASN A 142 15.27 -20.90 22.52
CA ASN A 142 16.09 -22.05 22.86
C ASN A 142 17.19 -21.73 23.90
N ASP A 143 17.27 -20.49 24.36
CA ASP A 143 18.21 -19.93 25.33
C ASP A 143 19.69 -20.04 24.88
N ASP A 144 19.97 -19.97 23.56
CA ASP A 144 21.33 -20.07 23.01
C ASP A 144 22.01 -18.72 22.70
N GLY A 145 21.26 -17.62 22.72
CA GLY A 145 21.77 -16.28 22.40
C GLY A 145 22.05 -16.02 20.91
N ILE A 146 21.65 -16.93 20.03
CA ILE A 146 21.82 -16.87 18.57
C ILE A 146 20.49 -16.49 17.92
N ILE A 147 20.55 -15.69 16.86
CA ILE A 147 19.33 -15.27 16.16
C ILE A 147 18.98 -16.30 15.08
N THR A 148 17.88 -17.03 15.28
CA THR A 148 17.34 -17.93 14.25
C THR A 148 16.25 -17.25 13.42
N TYR A 149 16.50 -17.02 12.12
CA TYR A 149 15.49 -16.51 11.21
C TYR A 149 14.92 -17.61 10.30
N ALA A 150 13.69 -18.02 10.58
CA ALA A 150 13.04 -19.17 9.94
C ALA A 150 11.59 -18.88 9.53
N PRO A 151 10.93 -19.76 8.75
CA PRO A 151 9.52 -19.64 8.42
C PRO A 151 8.61 -19.66 9.65
N GLY A 152 7.53 -18.88 9.57
CA GLY A 152 6.55 -18.74 10.65
C GLY A 152 6.68 -17.42 11.40
N GLU A 153 5.83 -17.22 12.39
CA GLU A 153 5.88 -16.04 13.24
C GLU A 153 6.82 -16.29 14.42
N ALA A 154 7.58 -15.28 14.83
CA ALA A 154 8.35 -15.34 16.07
C ALA A 154 7.44 -15.11 17.29
N ILE A 155 6.57 -14.11 17.17
CA ILE A 155 5.60 -13.67 18.17
C ILE A 155 4.22 -13.53 17.55
N SER A 156 3.17 -13.64 18.36
CA SER A 156 1.79 -13.38 17.92
C SER A 156 1.50 -11.88 17.88
N GLY A 157 1.06 -11.39 16.72
CA GLY A 157 0.61 -10.01 16.52
C GLY A 157 1.76 -8.99 16.41
N LEU A 158 1.44 -7.71 16.61
CA LEU A 158 2.42 -6.63 16.61
C LEU A 158 3.24 -6.64 17.91
N PRO A 159 4.54 -6.32 17.88
CA PRO A 159 5.36 -6.21 19.10
C PRO A 159 4.77 -5.27 20.16
N ASP A 160 4.57 -5.80 21.36
CA ASP A 160 4.19 -5.06 22.57
C ASP A 160 5.40 -4.97 23.49
N ILE A 161 6.16 -3.88 23.33
CA ILE A 161 7.40 -3.64 24.08
C ILE A 161 7.09 -3.52 25.57
N GLN A 162 7.75 -4.36 26.37
CA GLN A 162 7.66 -4.32 27.82
C GLN A 162 8.34 -3.05 28.35
N ARG A 163 7.58 -2.27 29.13
CA ARG A 163 8.08 -1.05 29.79
C ARG A 163 7.94 -1.15 31.31
N ASN A 164 8.90 -0.61 32.05
CA ASN A 164 8.86 -0.53 33.52
C ASN A 164 7.87 0.57 33.99
N ALA A 165 7.73 0.74 35.31
CA ALA A 165 6.81 1.72 35.89
C ALA A 165 7.16 3.18 35.52
N GLU A 166 8.43 3.41 35.17
CA GLU A 166 8.98 4.69 34.72
C GLU A 166 8.84 4.91 33.20
N GLY A 167 8.36 3.90 32.46
CA GLY A 167 8.15 3.96 31.00
C GLY A 167 9.38 3.59 30.16
N GLU A 168 10.47 3.18 30.80
CA GLU A 168 11.71 2.72 30.14
C GLU A 168 11.57 1.29 29.62
N ILE A 169 12.28 0.98 28.54
CA ILE A 169 12.23 -0.33 27.90
C ILE A 169 12.92 -1.37 28.78
N VAL A 170 12.24 -2.48 29.05
CA VAL A 170 12.80 -3.61 29.79
C VAL A 170 13.70 -4.43 28.86
N ARG A 171 14.95 -4.62 29.27
CA ARG A 171 15.96 -5.38 28.53
C ARG A 171 16.09 -6.80 29.09
N GLY A 172 16.44 -7.76 28.25
CA GLY A 172 16.68 -9.13 28.64
C GLY A 172 18.13 -9.48 28.93
N ALA A 173 18.47 -10.76 28.86
CA ALA A 173 19.74 -11.28 29.37
C ALA A 173 20.93 -10.87 28.48
N PHE A 174 20.68 -10.74 27.18
CA PHE A 174 21.65 -10.38 26.15
C PHE A 174 21.58 -8.90 25.77
N GLY A 175 20.58 -8.16 26.28
CA GLY A 175 20.34 -6.75 25.99
C GLY A 175 19.24 -6.51 24.95
N GLU A 176 18.49 -7.55 24.64
CA GLU A 176 17.30 -7.56 23.79
C GLU A 176 16.13 -6.82 24.43
N VAL A 177 15.28 -6.23 23.61
CA VAL A 177 14.04 -5.58 24.05
C VAL A 177 13.02 -6.68 24.36
N LYS A 178 12.57 -6.74 25.61
CA LYS A 178 11.53 -7.68 26.00
C LYS A 178 10.17 -7.25 25.46
N VAL A 179 9.38 -8.24 25.07
CA VAL A 179 8.00 -8.06 24.64
C VAL A 179 7.04 -8.86 25.51
N ASN A 180 5.81 -8.37 25.67
CA ASN A 180 4.74 -9.07 26.39
C ASN A 180 3.99 -10.08 25.50
N ASN A 181 4.32 -10.15 24.21
CA ASN A 181 3.64 -11.03 23.26
C ASN A 181 3.77 -12.51 23.65
N THR A 182 2.77 -13.30 23.23
CA THR A 182 2.89 -14.75 23.26
C THR A 182 3.83 -15.21 22.15
N LEU A 183 4.80 -16.05 22.48
CA LEU A 183 5.70 -16.68 21.51
C LEU A 183 4.89 -17.60 20.60
N ALA A 184 5.12 -17.50 19.30
CA ALA A 184 4.49 -18.38 18.32
C ALA A 184 5.22 -19.73 18.25
N GLU A 185 4.51 -20.78 17.84
CA GLU A 185 5.12 -22.10 17.65
C GLU A 185 6.05 -22.11 16.42
N GLY A 186 7.19 -22.79 16.55
CA GLY A 186 8.16 -22.95 15.46
C GLY A 186 9.54 -22.35 15.78
N PRO A 187 10.53 -22.63 14.91
CA PRO A 187 11.93 -22.29 15.13
C PRO A 187 12.26 -20.82 14.84
N ASN A 188 11.33 -20.03 14.28
CA ASN A 188 11.60 -18.62 14.00
C ASN A 188 11.65 -17.80 15.29
N GLU A 189 12.71 -17.03 15.47
CA GLU A 189 12.95 -16.18 16.64
C GLU A 189 12.95 -14.70 16.32
N LEU A 190 13.00 -14.35 15.03
CA LEU A 190 13.08 -12.98 14.58
C LEU A 190 11.78 -12.51 13.90
N TYR A 191 11.17 -11.49 14.49
CA TYR A 191 10.11 -10.70 13.89
C TYR A 191 10.72 -9.49 13.18
N VAL A 192 10.35 -9.31 11.91
CA VAL A 192 10.74 -8.17 11.10
C VAL A 192 9.49 -7.59 10.44
N ASP A 193 9.18 -6.34 10.75
CA ASP A 193 8.07 -5.64 10.09
C ASP A 193 8.40 -5.48 8.59
N ARG A 194 7.44 -5.81 7.73
CA ARG A 194 7.64 -5.80 6.28
C ARG A 194 7.81 -4.37 5.73
N ASP A 195 7.26 -3.38 6.43
CA ASP A 195 7.25 -1.98 6.00
C ASP A 195 8.58 -1.25 6.32
N ILE A 196 9.47 -1.85 7.14
CA ILE A 196 10.77 -1.24 7.44
C ILE A 196 11.89 -1.59 6.48
N MET A 197 11.76 -2.65 5.66
CA MET A 197 12.89 -3.18 4.87
C MET A 197 13.57 -2.15 3.98
N VAL A 198 12.80 -1.29 3.32
CA VAL A 198 13.37 -0.24 2.46
C VAL A 198 14.01 0.89 3.28
N LEU A 199 13.43 1.22 4.43
CA LEU A 199 13.86 2.33 5.27
C LEU A 199 15.11 1.99 6.09
N ALA A 200 15.20 0.75 6.58
CA ALA A 200 16.34 0.23 7.32
C ALA A 200 17.53 -0.12 6.42
N ASN A 201 17.30 -0.40 5.13
CA ASN A 201 18.34 -0.84 4.20
C ASN A 201 19.63 0.01 4.17
N PRO A 202 19.60 1.36 4.23
CA PRO A 202 20.84 2.13 4.31
C PRO A 202 21.70 1.77 5.53
N GLU A 203 21.07 1.47 6.67
CA GLU A 203 21.76 1.08 7.90
C GLU A 203 22.22 -0.38 7.84
N ILE A 204 21.38 -1.28 7.32
CA ILE A 204 21.71 -2.70 7.08
C ILE A 204 22.93 -2.80 6.14
N ALA A 205 22.97 -1.98 5.09
CA ALA A 205 24.08 -1.92 4.12
C ALA A 205 25.30 -1.10 4.62
N ASN A 206 25.31 -0.71 5.89
CA ASN A 206 26.38 0.07 6.53
C ASN A 206 26.75 1.35 5.75
N LEU A 207 25.74 2.05 5.23
CA LEU A 207 25.93 3.31 4.52
C LEU A 207 26.09 4.47 5.51
N PRO A 208 26.75 5.57 5.12
CA PRO A 208 26.88 6.74 5.97
C PRO A 208 25.52 7.28 6.44
N ALA A 209 25.46 7.77 7.68
CA ALA A 209 24.23 8.27 8.31
C ALA A 209 23.50 9.35 7.49
N TRP A 210 24.21 10.16 6.70
CA TRP A 210 23.57 11.15 5.82
C TRP A 210 22.75 10.51 4.69
N VAL A 211 23.11 9.30 4.23
CA VAL A 211 22.33 8.54 3.25
C VAL A 211 21.03 8.04 3.87
N ALA A 212 21.11 7.45 5.06
CA ALA A 212 19.93 7.03 5.83
C ALA A 212 18.99 8.23 6.07
N GLY A 213 19.55 9.37 6.49
CA GLY A 213 18.81 10.61 6.67
C GLY A 213 18.12 11.12 5.40
N LEU A 214 18.75 11.01 4.23
CA LEU A 214 18.12 11.37 2.94
C LEU A 214 16.98 10.43 2.56
N VAL A 215 17.12 9.12 2.79
CA VAL A 215 16.06 8.14 2.52
C VAL A 215 14.87 8.38 3.45
N ALA A 216 15.11 8.57 4.75
CA ALA A 216 14.08 8.91 5.72
C ALA A 216 13.37 10.24 5.39
N ALA A 217 14.13 11.29 5.06
CA ALA A 217 13.58 12.58 4.65
C ALA A 217 12.74 12.47 3.36
N GLY A 218 13.18 11.68 2.39
CA GLY A 218 12.44 11.41 1.16
C GLY A 218 11.12 10.67 1.42
N GLY A 219 11.15 9.64 2.26
CA GLY A 219 9.96 8.89 2.68
C GLY A 219 8.94 9.78 3.41
N LEU A 220 9.41 10.58 4.37
CA LEU A 220 8.58 11.57 5.08
C LEU A 220 8.00 12.62 4.13
N ALA A 221 8.80 13.15 3.20
CA ALA A 221 8.33 14.13 2.23
C ALA A 221 7.24 13.54 1.31
N ALA A 222 7.38 12.29 0.88
CA ALA A 222 6.37 11.60 0.07
C ALA A 222 5.06 11.37 0.85
N ALA A 223 5.16 10.93 2.11
CA ALA A 223 4.01 10.73 2.98
C ALA A 223 3.26 12.04 3.25
N LEU A 224 3.99 13.10 3.63
CA LEU A 224 3.41 14.42 3.93
C LEU A 224 2.77 15.07 2.70
N SER A 225 3.39 14.95 1.52
CA SER A 225 2.83 15.46 0.26
C SER A 225 1.48 14.81 -0.07
N THR A 226 1.38 13.48 0.13
CA THR A 226 0.16 12.72 -0.10
C THR A 226 -0.91 13.05 0.94
N ALA A 227 -0.53 13.08 2.22
CA ALA A 227 -1.44 13.42 3.32
C ALA A 227 -2.05 14.82 3.14
N ALA A 228 -1.24 15.83 2.82
CA ALA A 228 -1.72 17.19 2.58
C ALA A 228 -2.71 17.25 1.40
N GLY A 229 -2.41 16.55 0.31
CA GLY A 229 -3.28 16.47 -0.87
C GLY A 229 -4.63 15.82 -0.56
N LEU A 230 -4.63 14.66 0.11
CA LEU A 230 -5.86 13.95 0.47
C LEU A 230 -6.69 14.70 1.51
N LEU A 231 -6.04 15.34 2.50
CA LEU A 231 -6.73 16.17 3.48
C LEU A 231 -7.45 17.35 2.83
N LEU A 232 -6.82 18.00 1.85
CA LEU A 232 -7.47 19.07 1.08
C LEU A 232 -8.71 18.53 0.36
N VAL A 233 -8.59 17.39 -0.32
CA VAL A 233 -9.70 16.79 -1.07
C VAL A 233 -10.85 16.42 -0.15
N ILE A 234 -10.58 15.77 0.98
CA ILE A 234 -11.60 15.44 2.00
C ILE A 234 -12.27 16.72 2.51
N SER A 235 -11.47 17.74 2.81
CA SER A 235 -11.98 19.02 3.31
C SER A 235 -12.93 19.67 2.32
N THR A 236 -12.55 19.70 1.03
CA THR A 236 -13.40 20.27 -0.03
C THR A 236 -14.63 19.42 -0.33
N ALA A 237 -14.51 18.08 -0.30
CA ALA A 237 -15.64 17.19 -0.52
C ALA A 237 -16.70 17.36 0.58
N VAL A 238 -16.27 17.53 1.84
CA VAL A 238 -17.19 17.78 2.94
C VAL A 238 -17.74 19.22 2.89
N SER A 239 -16.88 20.23 2.83
CA SER A 239 -17.34 21.63 2.94
C SER A 239 -18.14 22.09 1.72
N HIS A 240 -17.63 21.81 0.52
CA HIS A 240 -18.17 22.36 -0.73
C HIS A 240 -19.21 21.42 -1.33
N ASP A 241 -18.89 20.14 -1.50
CA ASP A 241 -19.79 19.22 -2.20
C ASP A 241 -20.91 18.70 -1.31
N LEU A 242 -20.65 18.33 -0.06
CA LEU A 242 -21.68 17.84 0.86
C LEU A 242 -22.44 19.00 1.53
N ILE A 243 -21.75 19.86 2.28
CA ILE A 243 -22.42 20.92 3.05
C ILE A 243 -23.00 21.99 2.11
N LYS A 244 -22.17 22.66 1.30
CA LYS A 244 -22.61 23.81 0.50
C LYS A 244 -23.52 23.43 -0.67
N LYS A 245 -23.27 22.33 -1.39
CA LYS A 245 -24.10 21.97 -2.55
C LYS A 245 -25.33 21.12 -2.20
N GLN A 246 -25.28 20.25 -1.18
CA GLN A 246 -26.38 19.30 -0.91
C GLN A 246 -27.21 19.64 0.33
N ILE A 247 -26.58 20.00 1.46
CA ILE A 247 -27.29 20.13 2.74
C ILE A 247 -27.79 21.56 2.97
N LYS A 248 -26.91 22.55 2.82
CA LYS A 248 -27.24 23.96 3.06
C LYS A 248 -26.66 24.78 1.92
N THR A 249 -27.52 25.19 0.98
CA THR A 249 -27.11 25.92 -0.22
C THR A 249 -26.75 27.39 0.02
N ASP A 250 -27.15 27.93 1.17
CA ASP A 250 -26.83 29.29 1.61
C ASP A 250 -25.89 29.27 2.82
N ILE A 251 -24.59 29.05 2.57
CA ILE A 251 -23.54 29.13 3.59
C ILE A 251 -22.58 30.26 3.24
N SER A 252 -22.19 31.03 4.25
CA SER A 252 -21.15 32.05 4.09
C SER A 252 -19.78 31.39 3.92
N ASP A 253 -18.86 32.07 3.23
CA ASP A 253 -17.49 31.57 3.02
C ASP A 253 -16.75 31.31 4.35
N LYS A 254 -17.07 32.08 5.41
CA LYS A 254 -16.54 31.83 6.76
C LYS A 254 -17.03 30.50 7.33
N ALA A 255 -18.31 30.17 7.13
CA ALA A 255 -18.87 28.90 7.57
C ALA A 255 -18.32 27.73 6.73
N GLU A 256 -18.16 27.91 5.42
CA GLU A 256 -17.52 26.92 4.54
C GLU A 256 -16.11 26.58 5.01
N LEU A 257 -15.30 27.60 5.29
CA LEU A 257 -13.94 27.43 5.78
C LEU A 257 -13.90 26.72 7.14
N LEU A 258 -14.87 27.00 8.02
CA LEU A 258 -14.98 26.30 9.31
C LEU A 258 -15.27 24.80 9.09
N TRP A 259 -16.22 24.46 8.22
CA TRP A 259 -16.51 23.06 7.88
C TRP A 259 -15.32 22.34 7.25
N ALA A 260 -14.58 23.01 6.38
CA ALA A 260 -13.35 22.46 5.80
C ALA A 260 -12.32 22.12 6.89
N ARG A 261 -12.12 23.00 7.88
CA ARG A 261 -11.18 22.76 9.00
C ARG A 261 -11.66 21.65 9.92
N ILE A 262 -12.97 21.58 10.21
CA ILE A 262 -13.55 20.50 11.02
C ILE A 262 -13.37 19.15 10.33
N ALA A 263 -13.63 19.09 9.02
CA ALA A 263 -13.42 17.89 8.22
C ALA A 263 -11.95 17.45 8.20
N ALA A 264 -11.01 18.40 8.00
CA ALA A 264 -9.57 18.13 8.08
C ALA A 264 -9.17 17.58 9.44
N ALA A 265 -9.60 18.22 10.54
CA ALA A 265 -9.29 17.79 11.89
C ALA A 265 -9.85 16.39 12.19
N GLY A 266 -11.11 16.13 11.81
CA GLY A 266 -11.72 14.80 11.94
C GLY A 266 -10.98 13.74 11.15
N ALA A 267 -10.57 14.04 9.91
CA ALA A 267 -9.79 13.13 9.08
C ALA A 267 -8.42 12.81 9.70
N VAL A 268 -7.73 13.80 10.28
CA VAL A 268 -6.46 13.59 11.00
C VAL A 268 -6.64 12.72 12.23
N LEU A 269 -7.71 12.90 13.00
CA LEU A 269 -7.99 12.06 14.17
C LEU A 269 -8.26 10.59 13.77
N VAL A 270 -9.06 10.37 12.72
CA VAL A 270 -9.35 9.03 12.21
C VAL A 270 -8.09 8.38 11.63
N ALA A 271 -7.31 9.12 10.84
CA ALA A 271 -6.04 8.64 10.29
C ALA A 271 -5.02 8.34 11.40
N GLY A 272 -4.95 9.17 12.44
CA GLY A 272 -4.08 8.93 13.59
C GLY A 272 -4.47 7.68 14.38
N TYR A 273 -5.78 7.45 14.57
CA TYR A 273 -6.28 6.23 15.22
C TYR A 273 -5.87 4.96 14.46
N PHE A 274 -6.08 4.92 13.14
CA PHE A 274 -5.69 3.77 12.31
C PHE A 274 -4.18 3.69 12.06
N GLY A 275 -3.45 4.79 12.17
CA GLY A 275 -1.98 4.77 12.16
C GLY A 275 -1.38 4.09 13.39
N ILE A 276 -2.05 4.21 14.54
CA ILE A 276 -1.67 3.51 15.78
C ILE A 276 -2.20 2.07 15.79
N ASN A 277 -3.39 1.85 15.23
CA ASN A 277 -4.05 0.53 15.19
C ASN A 277 -4.31 0.13 13.72
N PRO A 278 -3.27 -0.28 12.98
CA PRO A 278 -3.42 -0.63 11.57
C PRO A 278 -4.32 -1.88 11.43
N PRO A 279 -5.35 -1.85 10.57
CA PRO A 279 -6.26 -2.99 10.38
C PRO A 279 -5.64 -4.12 9.56
N GLY A 280 -4.41 -3.94 9.08
CA GLY A 280 -3.64 -4.87 8.25
C GLY A 280 -2.44 -4.15 7.66
N PHE A 281 -1.69 -4.85 6.82
CA PHE A 281 -0.55 -4.24 6.10
C PHE A 281 -1.03 -3.07 5.23
N VAL A 282 -0.24 -2.00 5.20
CA VAL A 282 -0.62 -0.76 4.50
C VAL A 282 -0.95 -1.04 3.02
N ALA A 283 -0.17 -1.89 2.37
CA ALA A 283 -0.39 -2.27 0.97
C ALA A 283 -1.76 -2.94 0.73
N GLU A 284 -2.24 -3.76 1.65
CA GLU A 284 -3.54 -4.44 1.54
C GLU A 284 -4.70 -3.45 1.68
N VAL A 285 -4.63 -2.58 2.69
CA VAL A 285 -5.64 -1.54 2.93
C VAL A 285 -5.73 -0.60 1.73
N VAL A 286 -4.58 -0.25 1.16
CA VAL A 286 -4.48 0.56 -0.05
C VAL A 286 -5.12 -0.16 -1.25
N ALA A 287 -4.78 -1.43 -1.47
CA ALA A 287 -5.35 -2.21 -2.58
C ALA A 287 -6.88 -2.29 -2.52
N ILE A 288 -7.45 -2.50 -1.33
CA ILE A 288 -8.90 -2.49 -1.11
C ILE A 288 -9.49 -1.10 -1.42
N ALA A 289 -8.88 -0.02 -0.95
CA ALA A 289 -9.36 1.34 -1.20
C ALA A 289 -9.39 1.67 -2.71
N PHE A 290 -8.34 1.30 -3.45
CA PHE A 290 -8.32 1.45 -4.91
C PHE A 290 -9.31 0.52 -5.60
N GLY A 291 -9.50 -0.71 -5.10
CA GLY A 291 -10.53 -1.63 -5.58
C GLY A 291 -11.95 -1.06 -5.46
N LEU A 292 -12.26 -0.41 -4.34
CA LEU A 292 -13.55 0.29 -4.15
C LEU A 292 -13.70 1.46 -5.13
N ALA A 293 -12.64 2.23 -5.39
CA ALA A 293 -12.65 3.31 -6.37
C ALA A 293 -12.84 2.78 -7.81
N ALA A 294 -12.17 1.67 -8.15
CA ALA A 294 -12.30 1.00 -9.44
C ALA A 294 -13.74 0.48 -9.65
N ALA A 295 -14.33 -0.10 -8.61
CA ALA A 295 -15.68 -0.65 -8.67
C ALA A 295 -16.79 0.40 -8.71
N SER A 296 -16.53 1.65 -8.32
CA SER A 296 -17.54 2.69 -8.20
C SER A 296 -17.36 3.82 -9.21
N PHE A 297 -16.35 4.66 -9.03
CA PHE A 297 -16.19 5.92 -9.77
C PHE A 297 -15.74 5.71 -11.21
N PHE A 298 -14.81 4.78 -11.45
CA PHE A 298 -14.21 4.64 -12.77
C PHE A 298 -15.24 4.32 -13.88
N PRO A 299 -16.12 3.31 -13.74
CA PRO A 299 -17.18 3.04 -14.72
C PRO A 299 -18.07 4.24 -14.99
N ALA A 300 -18.48 4.97 -13.94
CA ALA A 300 -19.35 6.12 -14.06
C ALA A 300 -18.69 7.27 -14.85
N ILE A 301 -17.39 7.51 -14.61
CA ILE A 301 -16.60 8.51 -15.33
C ILE A 301 -16.42 8.11 -16.80
N ILE A 302 -16.00 6.88 -17.06
CA ILE A 302 -15.78 6.39 -18.44
C ILE A 302 -17.07 6.40 -19.24
N LEU A 303 -18.16 5.88 -18.68
CA LEU A 303 -19.45 5.89 -19.35
C LEU A 303 -19.99 7.31 -19.53
N GLY A 304 -19.81 8.21 -18.56
CA GLY A 304 -20.21 9.60 -18.69
C GLY A 304 -19.48 10.35 -19.81
N ILE A 305 -18.22 10.02 -20.08
CA ILE A 305 -17.40 10.66 -21.12
C ILE A 305 -17.62 10.00 -22.49
N PHE A 306 -17.63 8.68 -22.56
CA PHE A 306 -17.57 7.94 -23.83
C PHE A 306 -18.92 7.37 -24.27
N TYR A 307 -19.93 7.32 -23.41
CA TYR A 307 -21.27 6.82 -23.74
C TYR A 307 -22.33 7.91 -23.63
N LYS A 308 -22.66 8.52 -24.78
CA LYS A 308 -23.60 9.65 -24.92
C LYS A 308 -24.98 9.43 -24.28
N LYS A 309 -25.42 8.17 -24.17
CA LYS A 309 -26.74 7.80 -23.63
C LYS A 309 -26.71 7.47 -22.12
N MET A 310 -25.56 7.60 -21.46
CA MET A 310 -25.46 7.31 -20.03
C MET A 310 -26.33 8.29 -19.24
N ASN A 311 -27.34 7.77 -18.55
CA ASN A 311 -28.22 8.56 -17.68
C ASN A 311 -27.83 8.41 -16.19
N ARG A 312 -28.36 9.32 -15.37
CA ARG A 312 -28.08 9.38 -13.93
C ARG A 312 -28.48 8.09 -13.21
N GLN A 313 -29.60 7.49 -13.58
CA GLN A 313 -30.14 6.28 -12.96
C GLN A 313 -29.22 5.09 -13.18
N GLY A 314 -28.76 4.88 -14.42
CA GLY A 314 -27.78 3.86 -14.78
C GLY A 314 -26.49 4.03 -13.99
N ALA A 315 -25.90 5.22 -14.04
CA ALA A 315 -24.66 5.51 -13.33
C ALA A 315 -24.75 5.26 -11.81
N ILE A 316 -25.83 5.72 -11.15
CA ILE A 316 -26.04 5.51 -9.71
C ILE A 316 -26.24 4.02 -9.40
N ALA A 317 -27.04 3.31 -10.20
CA ALA A 317 -27.30 1.89 -9.99
C ALA A 317 -26.03 1.05 -10.11
N GLY A 318 -25.20 1.33 -11.13
CA GLY A 318 -23.91 0.66 -11.30
C GLY A 318 -22.94 0.97 -10.17
N MET A 319 -22.83 2.25 -9.76
CA MET A 319 -22.00 2.64 -8.61
C MET A 319 -22.39 1.89 -7.34
N ILE A 320 -23.69 1.82 -7.03
CA ILE A 320 -24.19 1.11 -5.84
C ILE A 320 -23.90 -0.39 -5.96
N ALA A 321 -24.16 -0.99 -7.12
CA ALA A 321 -23.93 -2.42 -7.34
C ALA A 321 -22.45 -2.80 -7.20
N GLY A 322 -21.55 -2.08 -7.86
CA GLY A 322 -20.11 -2.35 -7.77
C GLY A 322 -19.56 -2.10 -6.37
N LEU A 323 -19.97 -1.01 -5.71
CA LEU A 323 -19.54 -0.68 -4.36
C LEU A 323 -20.00 -1.73 -3.35
N LEU A 324 -21.30 -2.06 -3.34
CA LEU A 324 -21.86 -3.04 -2.40
C LEU A 324 -21.29 -4.43 -2.62
N PHE A 325 -21.11 -4.85 -3.88
CA PHE A 325 -20.48 -6.13 -4.20
C PHE A 325 -19.06 -6.22 -3.65
N THR A 326 -18.24 -5.21 -3.94
CA THR A 326 -16.84 -5.17 -3.50
C THR A 326 -16.74 -5.13 -1.98
N LEU A 327 -17.53 -4.26 -1.36
CA LEU A 327 -17.56 -4.09 0.09
C LEU A 327 -18.09 -5.33 0.81
N ALA A 328 -19.13 -5.98 0.30
CA ALA A 328 -19.65 -7.22 0.88
C ALA A 328 -18.60 -8.34 0.83
N TYR A 329 -17.88 -8.48 -0.28
CA TYR A 329 -16.81 -9.48 -0.42
C TYR A 329 -15.65 -9.21 0.52
N VAL A 330 -15.20 -7.95 0.60
CA VAL A 330 -14.12 -7.54 1.53
C VAL A 330 -14.54 -7.75 2.98
N ILE A 331 -15.73 -7.31 3.38
CA ILE A 331 -16.23 -7.50 4.74
C ILE A 331 -16.33 -8.98 5.07
N PHE A 332 -16.83 -9.81 4.14
CA PHE A 332 -16.97 -11.24 4.37
C PHE A 332 -15.62 -11.90 4.70
N PHE A 333 -14.59 -11.69 3.87
CA PHE A 333 -13.29 -12.36 4.03
C PHE A 333 -12.33 -11.69 5.00
N LYS A 334 -12.39 -10.37 5.21
CA LYS A 334 -11.43 -9.67 6.08
C LYS A 334 -11.96 -9.38 7.49
N ILE A 335 -13.28 -9.34 7.67
CA ILE A 335 -13.88 -8.89 8.94
C ILE A 335 -14.82 -9.94 9.53
N ALA A 336 -15.78 -10.42 8.76
CA ALA A 336 -16.86 -11.27 9.28
C ALA A 336 -16.42 -12.73 9.47
N PHE A 337 -15.66 -13.28 8.52
CA PHE A 337 -15.20 -14.67 8.53
C PHE A 337 -13.77 -14.80 8.00
N PRO A 338 -12.77 -14.26 8.72
CA PRO A 338 -11.36 -14.32 8.33
C PRO A 338 -10.82 -15.75 8.18
N GLU A 339 -11.41 -16.74 8.84
CA GLU A 339 -11.05 -18.15 8.73
C GLU A 339 -11.26 -18.73 7.33
N TYR A 340 -12.15 -18.14 6.52
CA TYR A 340 -12.37 -18.54 5.13
C TYR A 340 -11.52 -17.73 4.14
N ASN A 341 -10.63 -16.86 4.60
CA ASN A 341 -9.79 -16.06 3.71
C ASN A 341 -8.64 -16.86 3.11
N SER A 342 -8.97 -17.84 2.27
CA SER A 342 -8.01 -18.68 1.56
C SER A 342 -8.37 -18.80 0.08
N PRO A 343 -7.40 -19.11 -0.79
CA PRO A 343 -7.64 -19.29 -2.23
C PRO A 343 -8.72 -20.31 -2.59
N GLU A 344 -9.02 -21.26 -1.70
CA GLU A 344 -10.07 -22.26 -1.89
C GLU A 344 -11.48 -21.64 -1.90
N TYR A 345 -11.72 -20.63 -1.06
CA TYR A 345 -13.02 -19.98 -0.92
C TYR A 345 -13.17 -18.74 -1.78
N TRP A 346 -12.07 -18.21 -2.32
CA TRP A 346 -12.08 -17.04 -3.16
C TRP A 346 -12.79 -17.29 -4.49
N TRP A 347 -13.70 -16.38 -4.86
CA TRP A 347 -14.40 -16.45 -6.14
C TRP A 347 -13.41 -16.26 -7.28
N PHE A 348 -13.37 -17.25 -8.18
CA PHE A 348 -12.43 -17.31 -9.30
C PHE A 348 -10.95 -17.21 -8.88
N GLY A 349 -10.63 -17.56 -7.63
CA GLY A 349 -9.28 -17.42 -7.07
C GLY A 349 -8.83 -15.96 -6.88
N ILE A 350 -9.78 -15.01 -6.82
CA ILE A 350 -9.51 -13.58 -6.67
C ILE A 350 -9.63 -13.19 -5.20
N SER A 351 -8.55 -12.66 -4.66
CA SER A 351 -8.47 -12.21 -3.29
C SER A 351 -9.33 -10.95 -3.04
N PRO A 352 -9.62 -10.63 -1.77
CA PRO A 352 -10.32 -9.40 -1.41
C PRO A 352 -9.63 -8.13 -1.94
N GLU A 353 -8.30 -8.14 -2.11
CA GLU A 353 -7.55 -7.02 -2.66
C GLU A 353 -7.81 -6.81 -4.17
N GLY A 354 -8.09 -7.88 -4.92
CA GLY A 354 -8.31 -7.85 -6.37
C GLY A 354 -9.78 -7.74 -6.80
N ILE A 355 -10.72 -7.99 -5.88
CA ILE A 355 -12.15 -8.13 -6.20
C ILE A 355 -12.77 -6.86 -6.81
N GLY A 356 -12.17 -5.69 -6.56
CA GLY A 356 -12.62 -4.41 -7.11
C GLY A 356 -12.70 -4.40 -8.64
N THR A 357 -11.86 -5.15 -9.35
CA THR A 357 -11.95 -5.28 -10.81
C THR A 357 -13.22 -6.06 -11.24
N LEU A 358 -13.65 -7.08 -10.50
CA LEU A 358 -14.95 -7.71 -10.75
C LEU A 358 -16.11 -6.77 -10.38
N GLY A 359 -15.98 -6.02 -9.29
CA GLY A 359 -16.93 -4.97 -8.93
C GLY A 359 -17.09 -3.91 -10.02
N MET A 360 -16.00 -3.55 -10.70
CA MET A 360 -16.02 -2.65 -11.86
C MET A 360 -16.80 -3.25 -13.03
N LEU A 361 -16.56 -4.51 -13.38
CA LEU A 361 -17.29 -5.19 -14.46
C LEU A 361 -18.78 -5.27 -14.15
N LEU A 362 -19.14 -5.57 -12.89
CA LEU A 362 -20.51 -5.57 -12.43
C LEU A 362 -21.13 -4.17 -12.56
N ASN A 363 -20.42 -3.12 -12.13
CA ASN A 363 -20.88 -1.74 -12.28
C ASN A 363 -21.12 -1.38 -13.76
N LEU A 364 -20.19 -1.70 -14.66
CA LEU A 364 -20.37 -1.47 -16.09
C LEU A 364 -21.63 -2.18 -16.63
N ALA A 365 -21.82 -3.46 -16.28
CA ALA A 365 -22.96 -4.24 -16.70
C ALA A 365 -24.28 -3.67 -16.17
N VAL A 366 -24.35 -3.34 -14.88
CA VAL A 366 -25.55 -2.77 -14.25
C VAL A 366 -25.83 -1.36 -14.77
N SER A 367 -24.80 -0.52 -14.91
CA SER A 367 -24.93 0.82 -15.48
C SER A 367 -25.52 0.79 -16.87
N TYR A 368 -25.05 -0.13 -17.72
CA TYR A 368 -25.56 -0.29 -19.07
C TYR A 368 -26.99 -0.83 -19.08
N ALA A 369 -27.27 -1.90 -18.33
CA ALA A 369 -28.59 -2.53 -18.30
C ALA A 369 -29.67 -1.58 -17.76
N VAL A 370 -29.40 -0.88 -16.65
CA VAL A 370 -30.32 0.11 -16.08
C VAL A 370 -30.41 1.34 -16.97
N GLY A 371 -29.28 1.77 -17.56
CA GLY A 371 -29.24 2.89 -18.50
C GLY A 371 -30.16 2.70 -19.71
N MET A 372 -30.34 1.47 -20.19
CA MET A 372 -31.26 1.15 -21.29
C MET A 372 -32.74 1.24 -20.91
N ILE A 373 -33.08 1.09 -19.63
CA ILE A 373 -34.47 1.08 -19.16
C ILE A 373 -34.97 2.51 -18.94
N PHE A 374 -34.09 3.40 -18.50
CA PHE A 374 -34.44 4.79 -18.17
C PHE A 374 -34.24 5.75 -19.36
N PRO A 375 -34.92 6.92 -19.34
CA PRO A 375 -34.77 7.91 -20.41
C PRO A 375 -33.33 8.34 -20.65
N GLU A 376 -33.00 8.63 -21.91
CA GLU A 376 -31.72 9.21 -22.29
C GLU A 376 -31.53 10.59 -21.63
N PRO A 377 -30.28 11.01 -21.38
CA PRO A 377 -30.00 12.35 -20.85
C PRO A 377 -30.50 13.45 -21.82
N PRO A 378 -30.86 14.65 -21.32
CA PRO A 378 -31.30 15.77 -22.16
C PRO A 378 -30.30 16.11 -23.26
N LYS A 379 -30.78 16.57 -24.41
CA LYS A 379 -29.92 16.89 -25.58
C LYS A 379 -28.79 17.86 -25.25
N GLU A 380 -29.06 18.88 -24.43
CA GLU A 380 -28.05 19.85 -23.98
C GLU A 380 -26.87 19.18 -23.26
N VAL A 381 -27.14 18.16 -22.44
CA VAL A 381 -26.09 17.38 -21.75
C VAL A 381 -25.30 16.54 -22.76
N GLN A 382 -25.99 15.95 -23.74
CA GLN A 382 -25.34 15.17 -24.78
C GLN A 382 -24.43 16.02 -25.67
N GLU A 383 -24.88 17.23 -26.03
CA GLU A 383 -24.13 18.22 -26.81
C GLU A 383 -22.94 18.77 -26.01
N LEU A 384 -23.10 18.99 -24.70
CA LEU A 384 -22.01 19.36 -23.81
C LEU A 384 -20.89 18.31 -23.83
N VAL A 385 -21.22 17.02 -23.68
CA VAL A 385 -20.23 15.94 -23.73
C VAL A 385 -19.53 15.89 -25.10
N GLU A 386 -20.26 16.09 -26.20
CA GLU A 386 -19.67 16.14 -27.54
C GLU A 386 -18.76 17.35 -27.75
N SER A 387 -19.02 18.49 -27.12
CA SER A 387 -18.18 19.69 -27.22
C SER A 387 -16.86 19.60 -26.43
N ILE A 388 -16.82 18.75 -25.40
CA ILE A 388 -15.64 18.54 -24.54
C ILE A 388 -14.69 17.50 -25.15
N ARG A 389 -15.21 16.58 -25.95
CA ARG A 389 -14.45 15.55 -26.66
C ARG A 389 -13.75 16.11 -27.89
#